data_AF-A0A2U0UFP4-F1
#
_entry.id   AF-A0A2U0UFP4-F1
#
_cell.length_a   1.000
_cell.length_b   1.000
_cell.length_c   1.000
_cell.angle_alpha   90.00
_cell.angle_beta   90.00
_cell.angle_gamma   90.00
#
_symmetry.space_group_name_H-M   'P 1'
#
loop_
_entity.id
_entity.type
_entity.pdbx_description
1 polymer ?
#
loop_
_entity_poly.entity_id
_entity_poly.type
_entity_poly.pdbx_seq_one_letter_code
_entity_poly.pdbx_strand_id
1 'polypeptide(L)'
;MPKVERVIHPTTWIREIHVGQLKITNVSLDKRHSFVNMISDYNRSWGAIAGKFIHYSYNSYGCRLAIYAVSSEERKQELNKETDEGKWKEKLPIDFYGKKEWEAESEHD
;
A
#
# COMPACT_ATOMS: atom_id res chain seq x y z
N MET A 1 -6.80 13.90 0.75
CA MET A 1 -5.33 13.90 0.78
C MET A 1 -4.87 12.79 1.71
N PRO A 2 -4.16 11.77 1.22
CA PRO A 2 -3.52 10.79 2.11
C PRO A 2 -2.50 11.47 3.03
N LYS A 3 -2.59 11.14 4.33
CA LYS A 3 -1.63 11.54 5.35
C LYS A 3 -0.52 10.49 5.47
N VAL A 4 0.73 10.92 5.68
CA VAL A 4 1.85 10.03 5.97
C VAL A 4 1.71 9.51 7.40
N GLU A 5 1.36 8.23 7.54
CA GLU A 5 1.11 7.62 8.84
C GLU A 5 2.42 7.21 9.53
N ARG A 6 2.48 7.44 10.85
CA ARG A 6 3.54 6.87 11.69
C ARG A 6 3.18 5.44 12.07
N VAL A 7 3.92 4.48 11.51
CA VAL A 7 3.64 3.05 11.71
C VAL A 7 4.55 2.46 12.79
N ILE A 8 3.97 2.10 13.92
CA ILE A 8 4.66 1.40 15.03
C ILE A 8 4.54 -0.13 14.88
N HIS A 9 3.37 -0.60 14.43
CA HIS A 9 3.06 -2.03 14.25
C HIS A 9 2.64 -2.32 12.80
N PRO A 10 3.59 -2.67 11.90
CA PRO A 10 3.30 -2.88 10.48
C PRO A 10 2.23 -3.92 10.20
N THR A 11 2.19 -5.01 10.96
CA THR A 11 1.21 -6.09 10.80
C THR A 11 -0.21 -5.61 11.09
N THR A 12 -0.41 -4.85 12.18
CA THR A 12 -1.69 -4.22 12.52
C THR A 12 -2.09 -3.22 11.43
N TRP A 13 -1.14 -2.38 11.01
CA TRP A 13 -1.37 -1.38 9.97
C TRP A 13 -1.87 -1.98 8.65
N ILE A 14 -1.27 -3.10 8.22
CA ILE A 14 -1.67 -3.90 7.06
C ILE A 14 -3.03 -4.57 7.28
N ARG A 15 -3.30 -5.12 8.47
CA ARG A 15 -4.56 -5.85 8.74
C ARG A 15 -5.78 -4.93 8.83
N GLU A 16 -5.61 -3.71 9.31
CA GLU A 16 -6.71 -2.78 9.60
C GLU A 16 -7.09 -1.88 8.42
N ILE A 17 -6.36 -1.91 7.31
CA ILE A 17 -6.75 -1.16 6.10
C ILE A 17 -8.09 -1.66 5.54
N HIS A 18 -8.99 -0.76 5.15
CA HIS A 18 -10.27 -1.11 4.55
C HIS A 18 -10.22 -1.11 3.02
N VAL A 19 -11.07 -1.90 2.36
CA VAL A 19 -11.19 -1.90 0.89
C VAL A 19 -11.49 -0.48 0.41
N GLY A 20 -10.79 -0.03 -0.63
CA GLY A 20 -10.85 1.33 -1.16
C GLY A 20 -9.97 2.34 -0.45
N GLN A 21 -9.30 1.96 0.65
CA GLN A 21 -8.44 2.86 1.41
C GLN A 21 -7.00 2.84 0.86
N LEU A 22 -6.41 4.04 0.75
CA LEU A 22 -4.99 4.27 0.53
C LEU A 22 -4.34 4.65 1.87
N LYS A 23 -3.23 4.00 2.21
CA LYS A 23 -2.38 4.40 3.34
C LYS A 23 -0.94 4.57 2.88
N ILE A 24 -0.23 5.53 3.46
CA ILE A 24 1.17 5.84 3.12
C ILE A 24 1.98 5.92 4.42
N THR A 25 3.20 5.40 4.40
CA THR A 25 4.15 5.55 5.51
C THR A 25 5.59 5.62 5.00
N ASN A 26 6.47 6.25 5.78
CA ASN A 26 7.89 6.25 5.50
C ASN A 26 8.51 4.90 5.90
N VAL A 27 9.20 4.28 4.94
CA VAL A 27 9.88 2.99 5.12
C VAL A 27 11.27 3.15 4.54
N SER A 28 12.29 2.99 5.37
CA SER A 28 13.68 3.02 4.91
C SER A 28 13.98 1.84 3.98
N LEU A 29 14.92 2.03 3.06
CA LEU A 29 15.22 1.06 2.02
C LEU A 29 15.60 -0.33 2.56
N ASP A 30 16.32 -0.38 3.69
CA ASP A 30 16.71 -1.60 4.39
C ASP A 30 15.50 -2.40 4.94
N LYS A 31 14.38 -1.72 5.21
CA LYS A 31 13.15 -2.34 5.73
C LYS A 31 12.13 -2.67 4.65
N ARG A 32 12.35 -2.24 3.40
CA ARG A 32 11.44 -2.45 2.26
C ARG A 32 11.03 -3.92 2.14
N HIS A 33 12.01 -4.82 2.10
CA HIS A 33 11.73 -6.24 1.89
C HIS A 33 10.90 -6.86 3.01
N SER A 34 11.13 -6.45 4.27
CA SER A 34 10.32 -6.90 5.41
C SER A 34 8.85 -6.50 5.24
N PHE A 35 8.56 -5.26 4.83
CA PHE A 35 7.18 -4.82 4.57
C PHE A 35 6.54 -5.57 3.40
N VAL A 36 7.27 -5.73 2.30
CA VAL A 36 6.78 -6.47 1.13
C VAL A 36 6.43 -7.91 1.51
N ASN A 37 7.30 -8.58 2.27
CA ASN A 37 7.05 -9.95 2.73
C ASN A 37 5.80 -10.02 3.61
N MET A 38 5.61 -9.08 4.55
CA MET A 38 4.41 -9.04 5.38
C MET A 38 3.13 -8.87 4.55
N ILE A 39 3.16 -8.06 3.50
CA ILE A 39 2.02 -7.86 2.59
C ILE A 39 1.76 -9.13 1.77
N SER A 40 2.81 -9.76 1.23
CA SER A 40 2.71 -11.03 0.51
C SER A 40 2.15 -12.14 1.39
N ASP A 41 2.64 -12.27 2.61
CA ASP A 41 2.15 -13.25 3.59
C ASP A 41 0.69 -12.97 3.97
N TYR A 42 0.32 -11.69 4.18
CA TYR A 42 -1.07 -11.32 4.40
C TYR A 42 -1.97 -11.75 3.24
N ASN A 43 -1.63 -11.39 2.01
CA ASN A 43 -2.43 -11.70 0.83
C ASN A 43 -2.58 -13.22 0.64
N ARG A 44 -1.50 -13.98 0.86
CA ARG A 44 -1.50 -15.44 0.73
C ARG A 44 -2.28 -16.14 1.83
N SER A 45 -2.10 -15.76 3.09
CA SER A 45 -2.66 -16.47 4.24
C SER A 45 -4.03 -15.97 4.68
N TRP A 46 -4.31 -14.67 4.52
CA TRP A 46 -5.48 -14.02 5.07
C TRP A 46 -6.34 -13.31 4.04
N GLY A 47 -5.80 -12.96 2.86
CA GLY A 47 -6.52 -12.11 1.91
C GLY A 47 -7.89 -12.67 1.50
N ALA A 48 -7.95 -13.96 1.16
CA ALA A 48 -9.20 -14.63 0.81
C ALA A 48 -10.19 -14.73 2.00
N ILE A 49 -9.68 -15.01 3.21
CA ILE A 49 -10.50 -15.12 4.43
C ILE A 49 -11.07 -13.76 4.82
N ALA A 50 -10.26 -12.71 4.74
CA ALA A 50 -10.63 -11.34 5.06
C ALA A 50 -11.41 -10.64 3.93
N GLY A 51 -11.55 -11.29 2.77
CA GLY A 51 -12.24 -10.73 1.62
C GLY A 51 -11.52 -9.56 0.93
N LYS A 52 -10.25 -9.28 1.28
CA LYS A 52 -9.49 -8.12 0.79
C LYS A 52 -8.04 -8.46 0.48
N PHE A 53 -7.49 -7.83 -0.55
CA PHE A 53 -6.10 -7.98 -0.97
C PHE A 53 -5.41 -6.62 -0.98
N ILE A 54 -4.11 -6.61 -0.73
CA ILE A 54 -3.33 -5.40 -0.56
C ILE A 54 -2.33 -5.27 -1.71
N HIS A 55 -2.50 -4.20 -2.47
CA HIS A 55 -1.50 -3.70 -3.41
C HIS A 55 -0.51 -2.80 -2.71
N TYR A 56 0.70 -2.70 -3.26
CA TYR A 56 1.70 -1.79 -2.73
C TYR A 56 2.53 -1.14 -3.82
N SER A 57 3.07 0.03 -3.52
CA SER A 57 4.08 0.73 -4.31
C SER A 57 5.11 1.34 -3.38
N TYR A 58 6.39 1.17 -3.70
CA TYR A 58 7.49 1.70 -2.92
C TYR A 58 8.30 2.69 -3.76
N ASN A 59 8.47 3.91 -3.25
CA ASN A 59 9.39 4.88 -3.82
C ASN A 59 10.75 4.78 -3.11
N SER A 60 11.76 4.30 -3.83
CA SER A 60 13.12 4.13 -3.32
C SER A 60 13.90 5.42 -3.16
N TYR A 61 13.54 6.50 -3.87
CA TYR A 61 14.20 7.80 -3.73
C TYR A 61 13.71 8.53 -2.49
N GLY A 62 12.39 8.49 -2.25
CA GLY A 62 11.72 9.19 -1.18
C GLY A 62 11.46 8.35 0.08
N CYS A 63 11.99 7.12 0.12
CA CYS A 63 11.85 6.13 1.22
C CYS A 63 10.44 6.02 1.80
N ARG A 64 9.44 5.77 0.94
CA ARG A 64 8.03 5.64 1.36
C ARG A 64 7.32 4.49 0.66
N LEU A 65 6.36 3.92 1.37
CA LEU A 65 5.50 2.83 0.94
C LEU A 65 4.05 3.30 0.94
N ALA A 66 3.37 3.10 -0.18
CA ALA A 66 1.92 3.17 -0.25
C ALA A 66 1.35 1.75 -0.29
N ILE A 67 0.24 1.55 0.41
CA ILE A 67 -0.59 0.36 0.29
C ILE A 67 -2.03 0.74 -0.03
N TYR A 68 -2.69 -0.09 -0.84
CA TYR A 68 -4.08 0.10 -1.22
C TYR A 68 -4.82 -1.22 -1.15
N ALA A 69 -6.00 -1.24 -0.54
CA ALA A 69 -6.78 -2.46 -0.39
C ALA A 69 -7.88 -2.57 -1.44
N VAL A 70 -7.95 -3.72 -2.10
CA VAL A 70 -8.97 -4.08 -3.09
C VAL A 70 -9.84 -5.21 -2.56
N SER A 71 -11.07 -5.29 -3.08
CA SER A 71 -11.98 -6.39 -2.76
C SER A 71 -11.50 -7.70 -3.40
N SER A 72 -12.00 -8.83 -2.90
CA SER A 72 -11.76 -10.13 -3.56
C SER A 72 -12.29 -10.19 -4.99
N GLU A 73 -13.37 -9.46 -5.29
CA GLU A 73 -13.94 -9.42 -6.63
C GLU A 73 -13.05 -8.64 -7.60
N GLU A 74 -12.62 -7.44 -7.19
CA GLU A 74 -11.64 -6.65 -7.95
C GLU A 74 -10.34 -7.44 -8.17
N ARG A 75 -9.87 -8.17 -7.15
CA ARG A 75 -8.68 -9.02 -7.29
C ARG A 75 -8.89 -10.15 -8.32
N LYS A 76 -10.07 -10.75 -8.41
CA LYS A 76 -10.34 -11.77 -9.43
C LYS A 76 -10.33 -11.17 -10.84
N GLN A 77 -10.94 -10.01 -11.01
CA GLN A 77 -10.94 -9.28 -12.29
C GLN A 77 -9.52 -8.94 -12.75
N GLU A 78 -8.66 -8.50 -11.84
CA GLU A 78 -7.23 -8.25 -12.11
C GLU A 78 -6.51 -9.53 -12.57
N LEU A 79 -6.72 -10.64 -11.86
CA LEU A 79 -6.12 -11.94 -12.20
C LEU A 79 -6.60 -12.47 -13.56
N ASN A 80 -7.85 -12.19 -13.92
CA ASN A 80 -8.44 -12.50 -15.22
C ASN A 80 -8.03 -11.48 -16.32
N LYS A 81 -7.29 -10.42 -15.97
CA LYS A 81 -6.90 -9.31 -16.86
C LYS A 81 -8.09 -8.53 -17.42
N GLU A 82 -9.21 -8.52 -16.70
CA GLU A 82 -10.39 -7.72 -17.01
C GLU A 82 -10.22 -6.27 -16.56
N THR A 83 -9.39 -6.05 -15.54
CA THR A 83 -9.01 -4.73 -15.01
C THR A 83 -7.49 -4.61 -14.87
N ASP A 84 -6.99 -3.38 -14.92
CA ASP A 84 -5.56 -3.09 -14.72
C ASP A 84 -5.22 -3.05 -13.22
N GLU A 85 -4.39 -4.00 -12.77
CA GLU A 85 -3.83 -4.06 -11.41
C GLU A 85 -3.05 -2.77 -11.05
N GLY A 86 -2.56 -2.03 -12.03
CA GLY A 86 -1.87 -0.76 -11.85
C GLY A 86 -2.78 0.44 -11.61
N LYS A 87 -4.08 0.36 -11.92
CA LYS A 87 -5.00 1.50 -11.94
C LYS A 87 -5.12 2.22 -10.60
N TRP A 88 -4.98 1.50 -9.48
CA TRP A 88 -5.04 2.14 -8.16
C TRP A 88 -3.91 3.17 -7.95
N LYS A 89 -2.79 3.08 -8.69
CA LYS A 89 -1.68 4.04 -8.59
C LYS A 89 -2.08 5.45 -9.00
N GLU A 90 -3.17 5.63 -9.75
CA GLU A 90 -3.77 6.93 -10.04
C GLU A 90 -4.29 7.65 -8.78
N LYS A 91 -4.45 6.92 -7.67
CA LYS A 91 -4.85 7.47 -6.37
C LYS A 91 -3.67 7.97 -5.53
N LEU A 92 -2.44 7.68 -5.97
CA LEU A 92 -1.24 8.14 -5.26
C LEU A 92 -1.09 9.65 -5.44
N PRO A 93 -0.52 10.34 -4.43
CA PRO A 93 -0.17 11.74 -4.59
C PRO A 93 0.73 11.98 -5.79
N ILE A 94 0.60 13.15 -6.42
CA ILE A 94 1.30 13.52 -7.65
C ILE A 94 2.81 13.46 -7.45
N ASP A 95 3.30 13.86 -6.27
CA ASP A 95 4.71 13.85 -5.91
C ASP A 95 5.14 12.57 -5.18
N PHE A 96 4.32 11.53 -5.15
CA PHE A 96 4.62 10.26 -4.45
C PHE A 96 5.97 9.66 -4.85
N TYR A 97 6.31 9.70 -6.15
CA TYR A 97 7.57 9.18 -6.69
C TYR A 97 8.71 10.22 -6.68
N GLY A 98 8.49 11.38 -6.08
CA GLY A 98 9.49 12.44 -5.91
C GLY A 98 10.62 12.04 -4.97
N LYS A 99 11.75 12.77 -5.08
CA LYS A 99 12.93 12.55 -4.23
C LYS A 99 12.83 13.24 -2.87
N LYS A 100 12.02 14.30 -2.76
CA LYS A 100 11.88 15.10 -1.54
C LYS A 100 11.27 14.25 -0.45
N GLU A 101 11.94 14.10 0.68
CA GLU A 101 11.41 13.39 1.85
C GLU A 101 10.11 14.04 2.35
N TRP A 102 9.22 13.19 2.86
CA TRP A 102 7.97 13.64 3.46
C TRP A 102 8.06 13.47 4.96
N GLU A 103 7.62 14.49 5.70
CA GLU A 103 7.53 14.39 7.15
C GLU A 103 6.43 13.41 7.55
N ALA A 104 6.63 12.69 8.65
CA ALA A 104 5.52 11.95 9.25
C ALA A 104 4.39 12.91 9.58
N GLU A 105 3.16 12.47 9.40
CA GLU A 105 1.93 13.24 9.62
C GLU A 105 1.67 14.39 8.62
N SER A 106 2.49 14.54 7.59
CA SER A 106 2.19 15.47 6.48
C SER A 106 1.10 14.92 5.55
N GLU A 107 0.33 15.81 4.93
CA GLU A 107 -0.73 15.49 3.95
C GLU A 107 -0.26 15.83 2.53
N HIS A 108 -0.61 15.01 1.54
CA HIS A 108 -0.20 15.18 0.15
C HIS A 108 -1.38 14.98 -0.81
N ASP A 109 -1.35 15.72 -1.93
CA ASP A 109 -2.35 15.68 -3.00
C ASP A 109 -2.01 14.64 -4.07
#